data_AF-A0A1B0GH80-F1
#
_entry.id   AF-A0A1B0GH80-F1
#
_cell.length_a   1.000
_cell.length_b   1.000
_cell.length_c   1.000
_cell.angle_alpha   90.00
_cell.angle_beta   90.00
_cell.angle_gamma   90.00
#
_symmetry.space_group_name_H-M   'P 1'
#
loop_
_entity.id
_entity.type
_entity.pdbx_description
1 polymer ?
#
loop_
_entity_poly.entity_id
_entity_poly.type
_entity_poly.pdbx_seq_one_letter_code
_entity_poly.pdbx_strand_id
1 'polypeptide(L)'
;MEIMTESKKVKKGAEKITEEKALVSRGVILNSIQGMQKNLGEKSKEKKSILDSDFKYSLQITLFKIPRGAGRLNKMLLTHSLIDDTDEVCLVVKDLERGAKKDFEPTNNHFEEVLRVAGVTRINRILSVNELKKNYGPFEAKLKLCQSFEVFLVDSRVYNRTVPLLGKHFLKRKKLPIALKMDCEDLNEAIAKALKYTIYRQSNSGNVLSIDVGKHRMTAEDITDNVCQVINHLKSDTLGGWNNI
;
A
#
# COMPACT_ATOMS: atom_id res chain seq x y z
N MET A 1 8.95 -7.51 78.90
CA MET A 1 7.76 -7.41 78.04
C MET A 1 8.09 -6.39 76.95
N GLU A 2 8.48 -6.84 75.74
CA GLU A 2 7.55 -7.24 74.66
C GLU A 2 6.74 -6.02 74.18
N ILE A 3 6.71 -5.54 72.91
CA ILE A 3 6.81 -6.11 71.55
C ILE A 3 7.12 -4.91 70.61
N MET A 4 8.19 -4.94 69.79
CA MET A 4 8.21 -5.09 68.32
C MET A 4 7.35 -4.14 67.46
N THR A 5 8.02 -3.55 66.44
CA THR A 5 7.61 -3.39 65.01
C THR A 5 6.33 -2.55 64.71
N GLU A 6 6.26 -1.65 63.72
CA GLU A 6 6.72 -1.79 62.34
C GLU A 6 6.56 -0.44 61.59
N SER A 7 7.66 0.11 61.06
CA SER A 7 7.64 1.27 60.17
C SER A 7 7.17 0.85 58.77
N LYS A 8 5.92 1.16 58.42
CA LYS A 8 5.41 0.96 57.05
C LYS A 8 6.03 1.95 56.06
N LYS A 9 7.14 1.53 55.45
CA LYS A 9 7.61 2.00 54.14
C LYS A 9 6.52 1.74 53.08
N VAL A 10 5.84 2.79 52.63
CA VAL A 10 5.04 2.72 51.40
C VAL A 10 6.01 2.64 50.22
N LYS A 11 6.03 1.46 49.60
CA LYS A 11 6.94 1.06 48.53
C LYS A 11 6.70 1.88 47.27
N LYS A 12 7.81 2.38 46.71
CA LYS A 12 7.99 2.72 45.29
C LYS A 12 7.44 1.59 44.42
N GLY A 13 6.29 1.82 43.78
CA GLY A 13 5.87 1.09 42.59
C GLY A 13 6.45 1.80 41.38
N ALA A 14 7.66 1.44 40.98
CA ALA A 14 8.16 1.75 39.66
C ALA A 14 7.28 0.97 38.68
N GLU A 15 6.39 1.67 37.99
CA GLU A 15 5.73 1.15 36.79
C GLU A 15 6.85 0.78 35.81
N LYS A 16 7.13 -0.51 35.71
CA LYS A 16 7.88 -1.09 34.60
C LYS A 16 7.05 -0.87 33.35
N ILE A 17 7.25 0.27 32.71
CA ILE A 17 7.04 0.41 31.27
C ILE A 17 7.94 -0.66 30.67
N THR A 18 7.32 -1.76 30.28
CA THR A 18 8.02 -2.83 29.59
C THR A 18 8.31 -2.24 28.23
N GLU A 19 9.49 -1.66 28.06
CA GLU A 19 10.08 -1.39 26.76
C GLU A 19 10.09 -2.73 26.03
N GLU A 20 9.04 -2.99 25.24
CA GLU A 20 9.10 -4.00 24.22
C GLU A 20 10.33 -3.64 23.38
N LYS A 21 11.37 -4.46 23.50
CA LYS A 21 12.59 -4.34 22.70
C LYS A 21 12.17 -4.12 21.26
N ALA A 22 12.37 -2.91 20.75
CA ALA A 22 12.25 -2.66 19.32
C ALA A 22 13.25 -3.59 18.64
N LEU A 23 12.75 -4.56 17.87
CA LEU A 23 13.58 -5.55 17.15
C LEU A 23 14.58 -4.85 16.21
N VAL A 24 14.25 -3.64 15.77
CA VAL A 24 15.09 -2.83 14.91
C VAL A 24 15.14 -1.40 15.43
N SER A 25 16.34 -0.84 15.58
CA SER A 25 16.52 0.56 15.94
C SER A 25 16.43 1.45 14.70
N ARG A 26 15.83 2.65 14.85
CA ARG A 26 15.70 3.64 13.76
C ARG A 26 17.06 3.98 13.14
N GLY A 27 18.10 4.10 13.96
CA GLY A 27 19.46 4.43 13.50
C GLY A 27 20.06 3.37 12.56
N VAL A 28 19.80 2.08 12.82
CA VAL A 28 20.27 1.00 11.93
C VAL A 28 19.53 1.06 10.59
N ILE A 29 18.21 1.28 10.61
CA ILE A 29 17.38 1.40 9.40
C ILE A 29 17.90 2.55 8.53
N LEU A 30 18.11 3.73 9.12
CA LEU A 30 18.60 4.91 8.41
C LEU A 30 19.97 4.65 7.77
N ASN A 31 20.92 4.10 8.53
CA ASN A 31 22.26 3.78 8.02
C ASN A 31 22.20 2.77 6.87
N SER A 32 21.33 1.75 6.97
CA SER A 32 21.12 0.77 5.90
C SER A 32 20.55 1.43 4.63
N ILE A 33 19.55 2.30 4.75
CA ILE A 33 18.95 3.00 3.59
C ILE A 33 19.96 3.93 2.93
N GLN A 34 20.72 4.70 3.73
CA GLN A 34 21.78 5.56 3.20
C GLN A 34 22.86 4.75 2.49
N GLY A 35 23.26 3.59 3.04
CA GLY A 35 24.18 2.67 2.38
C GLY A 35 23.64 2.15 1.05
N MET A 36 22.35 1.78 1.00
CA MET A 36 21.69 1.34 -0.24
C MET A 36 21.62 2.46 -1.29
N GLN A 37 21.29 3.69 -0.89
CA GLN A 37 21.27 4.86 -1.79
C GLN A 37 22.66 5.16 -2.37
N LYS A 38 23.72 5.12 -1.55
CA LYS A 38 25.11 5.30 -2.00
C LYS A 38 25.52 4.25 -3.03
N ASN A 39 25.26 2.97 -2.74
CA ASN A 39 25.58 1.87 -3.66
C ASN A 39 24.85 2.00 -5.01
N LEU A 40 23.59 2.46 -4.99
CA LEU A 40 22.81 2.68 -6.19
C LEU A 40 23.37 3.87 -7.01
N GLY A 41 23.84 4.92 -6.34
CA GLY A 41 24.54 6.05 -6.94
C GLY A 41 25.89 5.68 -7.58
N GLU A 42 26.56 4.63 -7.10
CA GLU A 42 27.78 4.10 -7.71
C GLU A 42 27.47 3.21 -8.92
N LYS A 43 26.48 2.31 -8.80
CA LYS A 43 26.05 1.42 -9.90
C LYS A 43 25.46 2.16 -11.11
N SER A 44 24.78 3.28 -10.88
CA SER A 44 24.26 4.13 -11.95
C SER A 44 25.38 4.79 -12.77
N LYS A 45 26.58 5.00 -12.21
CA LYS A 45 27.74 5.50 -12.94
C LYS A 45 28.40 4.44 -13.83
N GLU A 46 28.34 3.17 -13.43
CA GLU A 46 28.94 2.06 -14.17
C GLU A 46 28.06 1.54 -15.33
N LYS A 47 26.73 1.58 -15.19
CA LYS A 47 25.80 1.13 -16.23
C LYS A 47 25.04 2.31 -16.84
N LYS A 48 25.59 2.87 -17.93
CA LYS A 48 24.89 3.80 -18.84
C LYS A 48 23.80 3.09 -19.66
N SER A 49 22.90 2.31 -19.05
CA SER A 49 21.69 1.85 -19.75
C SER A 49 20.57 2.87 -19.58
N ILE A 50 20.22 3.49 -20.69
CA ILE A 50 19.35 4.66 -20.88
C ILE A 50 17.86 4.32 -20.70
N LEU A 51 17.47 3.82 -19.54
CA LEU A 51 16.06 3.84 -19.15
C LEU A 51 16.02 4.11 -17.64
N ASP A 52 15.55 5.32 -17.32
CA ASP A 52 15.27 5.85 -15.99
C ASP A 52 14.69 4.75 -15.09
N SER A 53 15.57 4.12 -14.32
CA SER A 53 15.20 2.93 -13.56
C SER A 53 14.55 3.42 -12.29
N ASP A 54 13.21 3.46 -12.26
CA ASP A 54 12.46 3.73 -11.04
C ASP A 54 12.69 2.58 -10.05
N PHE A 55 13.77 2.69 -9.28
CA PHE A 55 14.08 1.75 -8.22
C PHE A 55 13.09 1.94 -7.07
N LYS A 56 12.49 0.84 -6.63
CA LYS A 56 11.61 0.77 -5.47
C LYS A 56 12.35 0.06 -4.34
N TYR A 57 12.29 0.62 -3.14
CA TYR A 57 12.76 -0.02 -1.92
C TYR A 57 11.65 -0.92 -1.39
N SER A 58 11.96 -2.20 -1.19
CA SER A 58 11.03 -3.17 -0.61
C SER A 58 11.60 -3.76 0.68
N LEU A 59 10.80 -3.76 1.74
CA LEU A 59 11.08 -4.47 2.98
C LEU A 59 10.65 -5.94 2.81
N GLN A 60 11.60 -6.86 3.02
CA GLN A 60 11.32 -8.29 3.09
C GLN A 60 11.20 -8.71 4.55
N ILE A 61 10.12 -9.40 4.88
CA ILE A 61 9.85 -9.97 6.20
C ILE A 61 9.75 -11.48 6.06
N THR A 62 10.51 -12.21 6.86
CA THR A 62 10.48 -13.67 6.89
C THR A 62 9.75 -14.12 8.13
N LEU A 63 8.67 -14.86 7.95
CA LEU A 63 7.87 -15.42 9.04
C LEU A 63 8.45 -16.76 9.48
N PHE A 64 8.35 -17.07 10.77
CA PHE A 64 8.73 -18.40 11.27
C PHE A 64 7.67 -19.45 10.92
N LYS A 65 6.40 -19.11 11.11
CA LYS A 65 5.24 -19.96 10.84
C LYS A 65 4.41 -19.37 9.70
N ILE A 66 4.23 -20.18 8.67
CA ILE A 66 3.40 -19.85 7.51
C ILE A 66 1.92 -19.79 7.96
N PRO A 67 1.23 -18.66 7.74
CA PRO A 67 -0.21 -18.54 7.97
C PRO A 67 -0.98 -19.62 7.19
N ARG A 68 -2.00 -20.22 7.79
CA ARG A 68 -2.88 -21.21 7.11
C ARG A 68 -4.18 -20.54 6.67
N GLY A 69 -4.63 -20.83 5.44
CA GLY A 69 -5.92 -20.36 4.90
C GLY A 69 -5.82 -19.77 3.48
N ALA A 70 -6.87 -19.08 3.04
CA ALA A 70 -6.84 -18.33 1.78
C ALA A 70 -5.96 -17.08 1.91
N GLY A 71 -5.12 -16.81 0.91
CA GLY A 71 -4.26 -15.63 0.89
C GLY A 71 -5.10 -14.35 0.94
N ARG A 72 -4.64 -13.37 1.73
CA ARG A 72 -5.33 -12.10 1.95
C ARG A 72 -4.58 -10.96 1.28
N LEU A 73 -5.34 -9.96 0.86
CA LEU A 73 -4.79 -8.68 0.41
C LEU A 73 -4.93 -7.69 1.55
N ASN A 74 -3.80 -7.30 2.12
CA ASN A 74 -3.77 -6.36 3.23
C ASN A 74 -3.33 -5.00 2.68
N LYS A 75 -3.94 -3.94 3.22
CA LYS A 75 -3.58 -2.56 2.91
C LYS A 75 -3.16 -1.87 4.20
N MET A 76 -2.08 -1.12 4.14
CA MET A 76 -1.60 -0.34 5.27
C MET A 76 -1.35 1.09 4.84
N LEU A 77 -1.61 2.04 5.73
CA LEU A 77 -1.40 3.45 5.45
C LEU A 77 0.09 3.77 5.67
N LEU A 78 0.71 4.43 4.69
CA LEU A 78 2.04 5.00 4.84
C LEU A 78 1.98 6.48 5.25
N THR A 79 2.95 6.93 6.04
CA THR A 79 3.13 8.32 6.46
C THR A 79 3.43 9.18 5.23
N HIS A 80 4.40 8.72 4.44
CA HIS A 80 4.78 9.32 3.17
C HIS A 80 4.30 8.43 2.02
N SER A 81 3.51 9.00 1.11
CA SER A 81 2.99 8.25 -0.04
C SER A 81 4.13 7.80 -0.94
N LEU A 82 3.96 6.63 -1.56
CA LEU A 82 4.84 6.16 -2.63
C LEU A 82 4.47 6.76 -3.98
N ILE A 83 3.35 7.48 -4.05
CA ILE A 83 2.76 7.98 -5.28
C ILE A 83 3.06 9.47 -5.37
N ASP A 84 3.76 9.83 -6.44
CA ASP A 84 4.13 11.21 -6.72
C ASP A 84 2.95 11.94 -7.39
N ASP A 85 3.04 13.26 -7.47
CA ASP A 85 2.01 14.10 -8.09
C ASP A 85 1.93 13.92 -9.62
N THR A 86 3.00 13.39 -10.21
CA THR A 86 3.12 13.10 -11.63
C THR A 86 2.63 11.71 -12.01
N ASP A 87 2.34 10.84 -11.03
CA ASP A 87 1.96 9.47 -11.31
C ASP A 87 0.51 9.38 -11.81
N GLU A 88 0.31 8.59 -12.85
CA GLU A 88 -0.99 8.38 -13.46
C GLU A 88 -1.89 7.47 -12.59
N VAL A 89 -3.04 8.00 -12.18
CA VAL A 89 -4.04 7.31 -11.36
C VAL A 89 -5.29 6.99 -12.17
N CYS A 90 -5.71 5.73 -12.14
CA CYS A 90 -6.92 5.26 -12.78
C CYS A 90 -8.02 4.97 -11.74
N LEU A 91 -9.22 5.51 -11.92
CA LEU A 91 -10.40 5.19 -11.10
C LEU A 91 -11.37 4.29 -11.86
N VAL A 92 -11.75 3.16 -11.28
CA VAL A 92 -12.78 2.27 -11.80
C VAL A 92 -14.10 2.49 -11.06
N VAL A 93 -15.13 2.87 -11.80
CA VAL A 93 -16.44 3.24 -11.26
C VAL A 93 -17.52 2.22 -11.58
N LYS A 94 -18.64 2.30 -10.86
CA LYS A 94 -19.84 1.53 -11.18
C LYS A 94 -20.49 2.03 -12.47
N ASP A 95 -21.07 1.12 -13.23
CA ASP A 95 -21.94 1.50 -14.36
C ASP A 95 -23.22 2.14 -13.83
N LEU A 96 -23.69 3.22 -14.48
CA LEU A 96 -24.97 3.86 -14.14
C LEU A 96 -26.15 2.93 -14.44
N GLU A 97 -26.09 2.28 -15.59
CA GLU A 97 -27.12 1.35 -16.05
C GLU A 97 -26.60 -0.08 -16.06
N ARG A 98 -27.40 -1.02 -15.56
CA ARG A 98 -27.06 -2.45 -15.60
C ARG A 98 -27.27 -3.00 -17.01
N GLY A 99 -26.21 -3.50 -17.64
CA GLY A 99 -26.29 -4.22 -18.91
C GLY A 99 -24.92 -4.31 -19.61
N ALA A 100 -24.61 -5.47 -20.20
CA ALA A 100 -23.30 -5.74 -20.79
C ALA A 100 -23.07 -5.08 -22.18
N LYS A 101 -24.12 -4.57 -22.82
CA LYS A 101 -24.09 -4.02 -24.19
C LYS A 101 -24.31 -2.50 -24.26
N LYS A 102 -24.35 -1.82 -23.12
CA LYS A 102 -24.62 -0.38 -23.05
C LYS A 102 -23.34 0.44 -23.17
N ASP A 103 -23.48 1.67 -23.65
CA ASP A 103 -22.38 2.59 -23.84
C ASP A 103 -21.78 3.02 -22.50
N PHE A 104 -20.45 3.05 -22.44
CA PHE A 104 -19.70 3.39 -21.23
C PHE A 104 -19.39 4.90 -21.13
N GLU A 105 -19.36 5.62 -22.25
CA GLU A 105 -19.18 7.07 -22.34
C GLU A 105 -20.06 7.89 -21.36
N PRO A 106 -21.40 7.68 -21.29
CA PRO A 106 -22.22 8.47 -20.37
C PRO A 106 -21.90 8.22 -18.89
N THR A 107 -21.41 7.02 -18.55
CA THR A 107 -20.96 6.73 -17.18
C THR A 107 -19.68 7.50 -16.88
N ASN A 108 -18.70 7.47 -17.78
CA ASN A 108 -17.42 8.17 -17.59
C ASN A 108 -17.66 9.68 -17.43
N ASN A 109 -18.44 10.29 -18.32
CA ASN A 109 -18.76 11.72 -18.27
C ASN A 109 -19.47 12.14 -16.97
N HIS A 110 -20.39 11.30 -16.47
CA HIS A 110 -21.07 11.59 -15.20
C HIS A 110 -20.10 11.59 -14.02
N PHE A 111 -19.19 10.61 -13.95
CA PHE A 111 -18.22 10.55 -12.87
C PHE A 111 -17.13 11.61 -12.99
N GLU A 112 -16.75 12.01 -14.21
CA GLU A 112 -15.88 13.17 -14.44
C GLU A 112 -16.51 14.44 -13.87
N GLU A 113 -17.81 14.65 -14.09
CA GLU A 113 -18.52 15.79 -13.50
C GLU A 113 -18.55 15.73 -11.97
N VAL A 114 -18.82 14.55 -11.40
CA VAL A 114 -18.82 14.35 -9.93
C VAL A 114 -17.44 14.69 -9.34
N LEU A 115 -16.35 14.26 -9.98
CA LEU A 115 -14.99 14.57 -9.54
C LEU A 115 -14.68 16.06 -9.68
N ARG A 116 -15.14 16.69 -10.76
CA ARG A 116 -14.96 18.13 -11.00
C ARG A 116 -15.66 18.96 -9.94
N VAL A 117 -16.92 18.64 -9.61
CA VAL A 117 -17.68 19.30 -8.54
C VAL A 117 -17.03 19.09 -7.17
N ALA A 118 -16.48 17.90 -6.93
CA ALA A 118 -15.74 17.59 -5.71
C ALA A 118 -14.31 18.21 -5.66
N GLY A 119 -13.86 18.89 -6.72
CA GLY A 119 -12.54 19.52 -6.79
C GLY A 119 -11.36 18.55 -6.82
N VAL A 120 -11.57 17.32 -7.28
CA VAL A 120 -10.52 16.29 -7.32
C VAL A 120 -9.74 16.38 -8.63
N THR A 121 -8.45 16.68 -8.55
CA THR A 121 -7.54 16.78 -9.72
C THR A 121 -6.60 15.58 -9.87
N ARG A 122 -6.54 14.69 -8.88
CA ARG A 122 -5.57 13.59 -8.82
C ARG A 122 -5.90 12.36 -9.67
N ILE A 123 -7.03 12.36 -10.39
CA ILE A 123 -7.46 11.21 -11.19
C ILE A 123 -7.27 11.55 -12.67
N ASN A 124 -6.44 10.76 -13.36
CA ASN A 124 -6.12 10.99 -14.76
C ASN A 124 -7.11 10.32 -15.71
N ARG A 125 -7.62 9.13 -15.33
CA ARG A 125 -8.57 8.37 -16.16
C ARG A 125 -9.65 7.69 -15.33
N ILE A 126 -10.88 7.79 -15.80
CA ILE A 126 -12.02 7.04 -15.30
C ILE A 126 -12.31 5.87 -16.24
N LEU A 127 -12.55 4.69 -15.68
CA LEU A 127 -12.95 3.49 -16.40
C LEU A 127 -14.23 2.92 -15.80
N SER A 128 -15.21 2.62 -16.63
CA SER A 128 -16.37 1.82 -16.21
C SER A 128 -16.04 0.32 -16.19
N VAL A 129 -16.81 -0.47 -15.44
CA VAL A 129 -16.64 -1.93 -15.42
C VAL A 129 -17.00 -2.54 -16.78
N ASN A 130 -17.97 -1.98 -17.49
CA ASN A 130 -18.31 -2.42 -18.84
C ASN A 130 -17.19 -2.12 -19.85
N GLU A 131 -16.54 -0.96 -19.77
CA GLU A 131 -15.36 -0.63 -20.59
C GLU A 131 -14.22 -1.61 -20.34
N LEU A 132 -13.93 -1.93 -19.08
CA LEU A 132 -12.93 -2.94 -18.71
C LEU A 132 -13.21 -4.31 -19.32
N LYS A 133 -14.48 -4.73 -19.36
CA LYS A 133 -14.87 -6.02 -19.96
C LYS A 133 -14.74 -6.02 -21.47
N LYS A 134 -15.17 -4.95 -22.14
CA LYS A 134 -15.25 -4.86 -23.60
C LYS A 134 -13.88 -4.60 -24.24
N ASN A 135 -13.17 -3.57 -23.74
CA ASN A 135 -11.95 -3.07 -24.37
C ASN A 135 -10.70 -3.76 -23.81
N TYR A 136 -10.73 -4.12 -22.52
CA TYR A 136 -9.59 -4.71 -21.81
C TYR A 136 -9.74 -6.21 -21.55
N GLY A 137 -10.57 -6.90 -22.34
CA GLY A 137 -10.62 -8.37 -22.34
C GLY A 137 -9.31 -9.03 -22.85
N PRO A 138 -8.74 -8.58 -23.99
CA PRO A 138 -7.53 -9.14 -24.55
C PRO A 138 -6.29 -8.97 -23.67
N PHE A 139 -5.36 -9.91 -23.75
CA PHE A 139 -4.12 -9.94 -22.96
C PHE A 139 -3.28 -8.66 -23.13
N GLU A 140 -3.08 -8.23 -24.37
CA GLU A 140 -2.26 -7.07 -24.71
C GLU A 140 -2.85 -5.78 -24.14
N ALA A 141 -4.17 -5.62 -24.23
CA ALA A 141 -4.87 -4.45 -23.70
C ALA A 141 -4.71 -4.35 -22.17
N LYS A 142 -4.84 -5.47 -21.44
CA LYS A 142 -4.60 -5.51 -19.98
C LYS A 142 -3.16 -5.14 -19.62
N LEU A 143 -2.20 -5.63 -20.40
CA LEU A 143 -0.79 -5.35 -20.17
C LEU A 143 -0.49 -3.86 -20.37
N LYS A 144 -1.00 -3.27 -21.46
CA LYS A 144 -0.91 -1.83 -21.73
C LYS A 144 -1.53 -1.02 -20.58
N LEU A 145 -2.74 -1.37 -20.15
CA LEU A 145 -3.40 -0.70 -19.03
C LEU A 145 -2.55 -0.75 -17.74
N CYS A 146 -2.01 -1.92 -17.41
CA CYS A 146 -1.15 -2.11 -16.23
C CYS A 146 0.17 -1.32 -16.31
N GLN A 147 0.65 -1.00 -17.51
CA GLN A 147 1.87 -0.23 -17.73
C GLN A 147 1.62 1.28 -17.73
N SER A 148 0.47 1.73 -18.23
CA SER A 148 0.13 3.15 -18.31
C SER A 148 -0.13 3.82 -16.96
N PHE A 149 -0.68 3.09 -15.99
CA PHE A 149 -1.04 3.65 -14.69
C PHE A 149 -0.25 3.00 -13.56
N GLU A 150 0.16 3.78 -12.57
CA GLU A 150 0.83 3.25 -11.37
C GLU A 150 -0.17 2.77 -10.32
N VAL A 151 -1.31 3.46 -10.18
CA VAL A 151 -2.32 3.18 -9.16
C VAL A 151 -3.69 2.97 -9.77
N PHE A 152 -4.41 1.96 -9.25
CA PHE A 152 -5.80 1.69 -9.57
C PHE A 152 -6.65 1.90 -8.32
N LEU A 153 -7.57 2.86 -8.37
CA LEU A 153 -8.64 3.04 -7.40
C LEU A 153 -9.90 2.41 -7.95
N VAL A 154 -10.73 1.82 -7.10
CA VAL A 154 -11.97 1.15 -7.53
C VAL A 154 -13.07 1.44 -6.54
N ASP A 155 -14.27 1.76 -7.01
CA ASP A 155 -15.44 1.86 -6.14
C ASP A 155 -15.67 0.49 -5.43
N SER A 156 -15.73 0.54 -4.11
CA SER A 156 -15.98 -0.59 -3.21
C SER A 156 -17.11 -1.53 -3.68
N ARG A 157 -18.16 -0.99 -4.33
CA ARG A 157 -19.31 -1.75 -4.84
C ARG A 157 -19.00 -2.66 -6.03
N VAL A 158 -17.96 -2.34 -6.78
CA VAL A 158 -17.54 -3.09 -7.98
C VAL A 158 -16.21 -3.80 -7.80
N TYR A 159 -15.50 -3.59 -6.70
CA TYR A 159 -14.22 -4.22 -6.38
C TYR A 159 -14.16 -5.72 -6.67
N ASN A 160 -15.14 -6.50 -6.17
CA ASN A 160 -15.19 -7.96 -6.35
C ASN A 160 -15.35 -8.38 -7.82
N ARG A 161 -15.95 -7.53 -8.66
CA ARG A 161 -16.11 -7.77 -10.10
C ARG A 161 -14.88 -7.33 -10.88
N THR A 162 -14.20 -6.29 -10.42
CA THR A 162 -13.02 -5.71 -11.09
C THR A 162 -11.77 -6.57 -10.90
N VAL A 163 -11.50 -7.08 -9.69
CA VAL A 163 -10.27 -7.84 -9.39
C VAL A 163 -10.07 -9.05 -10.32
N PRO A 164 -11.09 -9.90 -10.58
CA PRO A 164 -10.95 -11.00 -11.54
C PRO A 164 -10.70 -10.54 -12.99
N LEU A 165 -11.24 -9.38 -13.39
CA LEU A 165 -11.07 -8.83 -14.74
C LEU A 165 -9.63 -8.37 -14.99
N LEU A 166 -9.00 -7.73 -14.00
CA LEU A 166 -7.61 -7.26 -14.08
C LEU A 166 -6.61 -8.43 -14.22
N GLY A 167 -6.96 -9.62 -13.73
CA GLY A 167 -6.21 -10.85 -13.99
C GLY A 167 -4.81 -10.88 -13.34
N LYS A 168 -3.97 -11.84 -13.78
CA LYS A 168 -2.71 -12.17 -13.11
C LYS A 168 -1.60 -11.12 -13.29
N HIS A 169 -1.68 -10.24 -14.29
CA HIS A 169 -0.63 -9.24 -14.57
C HIS A 169 -0.55 -8.19 -13.48
N PHE A 170 -1.70 -7.67 -13.07
CA PHE A 170 -1.82 -6.69 -12.00
C PHE A 170 -1.31 -7.27 -10.68
N LEU A 171 -1.63 -8.55 -10.42
CA LEU A 171 -1.11 -9.27 -9.27
C LEU A 171 0.42 -9.42 -9.32
N LYS A 172 1.00 -9.82 -10.45
CA LYS A 172 2.46 -9.99 -10.60
C LYS A 172 3.22 -8.67 -10.44
N ARG A 173 2.64 -7.55 -10.87
CA ARG A 173 3.24 -6.21 -10.78
C ARG A 173 2.93 -5.49 -9.47
N LYS A 174 2.24 -6.15 -8.51
CA LYS A 174 1.75 -5.56 -7.25
C LYS A 174 0.82 -4.34 -7.42
N LYS A 175 0.26 -4.13 -8.62
CA LYS A 175 -0.67 -3.01 -8.93
C LYS A 175 -2.13 -3.41 -8.73
N LEU A 176 -2.43 -4.08 -7.62
CA LEU A 176 -3.81 -4.45 -7.31
C LEU A 176 -4.62 -3.20 -6.93
N PRO A 177 -5.92 -3.17 -7.26
CA PRO A 177 -6.72 -1.99 -7.00
C PRO A 177 -6.93 -1.72 -5.50
N ILE A 178 -7.10 -0.45 -5.14
CA ILE A 178 -7.48 0.00 -3.80
C ILE A 178 -8.98 0.33 -3.82
N ALA A 179 -9.74 -0.27 -2.90
CA ALA A 179 -11.16 0.04 -2.76
C ALA A 179 -11.37 1.43 -2.12
N LEU A 180 -12.15 2.28 -2.80
CA LEU A 180 -12.58 3.61 -2.38
C LEU A 180 -14.11 3.62 -2.24
N LYS A 181 -14.65 4.34 -1.25
CA LYS A 181 -16.09 4.60 -1.15
C LYS A 181 -16.37 5.93 -1.83
N MET A 182 -17.20 5.92 -2.88
CA MET A 182 -17.55 7.14 -3.60
C MET A 182 -18.63 7.96 -2.88
N ASP A 183 -19.41 7.36 -1.98
CA ASP A 183 -20.50 8.04 -1.26
C ASP A 183 -20.02 8.75 0.02
N CYS A 184 -18.83 9.34 0.02
CA CYS A 184 -18.31 10.09 1.17
C CYS A 184 -18.54 11.60 0.99
N GLU A 185 -18.69 12.31 2.10
CA GLU A 185 -18.83 13.78 2.13
C GLU A 185 -17.57 14.44 1.54
N ASP A 186 -16.39 14.01 1.99
CA ASP A 186 -15.09 14.51 1.52
C ASP A 186 -14.36 13.53 0.60
N LEU A 187 -14.76 13.53 -0.68
CA LEU A 187 -14.16 12.64 -1.68
C LEU A 187 -12.65 12.90 -1.89
N ASN A 188 -12.23 14.16 -1.81
CA ASN A 188 -10.83 14.53 -1.98
C ASN A 188 -9.94 13.94 -0.86
N GLU A 189 -10.37 14.04 0.41
CA GLU A 189 -9.63 13.44 1.52
C GLU A 189 -9.60 11.91 1.41
N ALA A 190 -10.72 11.29 1.04
CA ALA A 190 -10.79 9.85 0.85
C ALA A 190 -9.81 9.36 -0.22
N ILE A 191 -9.65 10.13 -1.31
CA ILE A 191 -8.68 9.83 -2.38
C ILE A 191 -7.25 10.08 -1.90
N ALA A 192 -6.96 11.21 -1.24
CA ALA A 192 -5.64 11.50 -0.70
C ALA A 192 -5.18 10.41 0.28
N LYS A 193 -6.10 9.91 1.11
CA LYS A 193 -5.86 8.76 1.99
C LYS A 193 -5.69 7.47 1.20
N ALA A 194 -6.46 7.27 0.14
CA ALA A 194 -6.34 6.09 -0.71
C ALA A 194 -4.95 5.98 -1.36
N LEU A 195 -4.41 7.10 -1.85
CA LEU A 195 -3.08 7.17 -2.46
C LEU A 195 -1.93 6.92 -1.48
N LYS A 196 -2.17 7.04 -0.17
CA LYS A 196 -1.19 6.71 0.87
C LYS A 196 -1.19 5.23 1.25
N TYR A 197 -2.18 4.44 0.82
CA TYR A 197 -2.16 3.01 1.11
C TYR A 197 -1.10 2.30 0.28
N THR A 198 -0.27 1.49 0.94
CA THR A 198 0.50 0.44 0.29
C THR A 198 -0.22 -0.89 0.46
N ILE A 199 -0.22 -1.70 -0.60
CA ILE A 199 -0.87 -3.00 -0.62
C ILE A 199 0.20 -4.08 -0.63
N TYR A 200 0.00 -5.10 0.20
CA TYR A 200 0.78 -6.32 0.12
C TYR A 200 -0.12 -7.54 0.18
N ARG A 201 0.29 -8.57 -0.56
CA ARG A 201 -0.40 -9.84 -0.54
C ARG A 201 0.28 -10.76 0.46
N GLN A 202 -0.48 -11.16 1.47
CA GLN A 202 -0.08 -12.25 2.34
C GLN A 202 -0.38 -13.57 1.62
N SER A 203 0.66 -14.16 1.02
CA SER A 203 0.56 -15.49 0.43
C SER A 203 0.76 -16.54 1.51
N ASN A 204 -0.21 -17.43 1.68
CA ASN A 204 -0.18 -18.50 2.69
C ASN A 204 0.59 -19.74 2.21
N SER A 205 1.38 -19.60 1.14
CA SER A 205 2.18 -20.67 0.54
C SER A 205 3.68 -20.53 0.83
N GLY A 206 4.12 -19.36 1.30
CA GLY A 206 5.52 -19.07 1.60
C GLY A 206 5.64 -18.35 2.93
N ASN A 207 6.84 -18.34 3.48
CA ASN A 207 7.15 -17.66 4.72
C ASN A 207 7.65 -16.23 4.51
N VAL A 208 7.92 -15.80 3.28
CA VAL A 208 8.43 -14.44 3.00
C VAL A 208 7.32 -13.53 2.49
N LEU A 209 7.26 -12.32 3.06
CA LEU A 209 6.43 -11.20 2.63
C LEU A 209 7.34 -10.08 2.11
N SER A 210 6.92 -9.40 1.03
CA SER A 210 7.65 -8.27 0.46
C SER A 210 6.72 -7.08 0.30
N ILE A 211 7.01 -6.01 1.03
CA ILE A 211 6.23 -4.78 1.09
C ILE A 211 7.06 -3.65 0.51
N ASP A 212 6.49 -2.86 -0.39
CA ASP A 212 7.20 -1.71 -0.96
C ASP A 212 7.06 -0.52 0.00
N VAL A 213 8.18 0.11 0.36
CA VAL A 213 8.30 1.10 1.45
C VAL A 213 8.80 2.46 0.99
N GLY A 214 9.37 2.56 -0.21
CA GLY A 214 9.87 3.82 -0.75
C GLY A 214 10.22 3.75 -2.22
N LYS A 215 10.32 4.92 -2.86
CA LYS A 215 10.92 5.10 -4.19
C LYS A 215 12.33 5.71 -4.06
N HIS A 216 13.13 5.61 -5.12
CA HIS A 216 14.45 6.23 -5.17
C HIS A 216 14.44 7.74 -4.93
N ARG A 217 13.39 8.43 -5.39
CA ARG A 217 13.24 9.89 -5.29
C ARG A 217 12.94 10.39 -3.87
N MET A 218 12.63 9.49 -2.92
CA MET A 218 12.33 9.86 -1.53
C MET A 218 13.60 10.01 -0.69
N THR A 219 13.54 10.83 0.36
CA THR A 219 14.66 10.99 1.29
C THR A 219 14.84 9.74 2.16
N ALA A 220 16.06 9.52 2.66
CA ALA A 220 16.33 8.39 3.54
C ALA A 220 15.49 8.43 4.84
N GLU A 221 15.17 9.63 5.32
CA GLU A 221 14.38 9.85 6.53
C GLU A 221 12.91 9.45 6.31
N ASP A 222 12.30 9.90 5.21
CA ASP A 222 10.92 9.54 4.87
C ASP A 222 10.75 8.03 4.71
N ILE A 223 11.71 7.37 4.05
CA ILE A 223 11.70 5.90 3.89
C ILE A 223 11.85 5.23 5.26
N THR A 224 12.70 5.76 6.14
CA THR A 224 12.88 5.23 7.50
C THR A 224 11.58 5.30 8.29
N ASP A 225 10.86 6.42 8.21
CA ASP A 225 9.61 6.62 8.94
C ASP A 225 8.50 5.71 8.38
N ASN A 226 8.45 5.51 7.06
CA ASN A 226 7.59 4.52 6.43
C ASN A 226 7.91 3.09 6.91
N VAL A 227 9.18 2.70 6.98
CA VAL A 227 9.60 1.38 7.48
C VAL A 227 9.18 1.19 8.94
N CYS A 228 9.39 2.19 9.80
CA CYS A 228 8.96 2.14 11.20
C CYS A 228 7.43 1.94 11.32
N GLN A 229 6.65 2.62 10.49
CA GLN A 229 5.20 2.46 10.47
C GLN A 229 4.77 1.08 9.98
N VAL A 230 5.42 0.55 8.93
CA VAL A 230 5.17 -0.80 8.41
C VAL A 230 5.43 -1.83 9.50
N ILE A 231 6.55 -1.71 10.21
CA ILE A 231 6.92 -2.59 11.33
C ILE A 231 5.85 -2.54 12.44
N ASN A 232 5.39 -1.35 12.82
CA ASN A 232 4.34 -1.18 13.82
C ASN A 232 3.00 -1.77 13.37
N HIS A 233 2.65 -1.66 12.09
CA HIS A 233 1.43 -2.25 11.54
C HIS A 233 1.51 -3.78 11.53
N LEU A 234 2.65 -4.33 11.09
CA LEU A 234 2.88 -5.77 11.03
C LEU A 234 2.79 -6.43 12.41
N LYS A 235 3.26 -5.77 13.47
CA LYS A 235 3.09 -6.24 14.85
C LYS A 235 1.63 -6.61 15.16
N SER A 236 0.69 -5.83 14.65
CA SER A 236 -0.75 -6.03 14.90
C SER A 236 -1.43 -6.98 13.90
N ASP A 237 -0.96 -7.01 12.65
CA ASP A 237 -1.59 -7.76 11.56
C ASP A 237 -1.09 -9.21 11.46
N THR A 238 0.15 -9.50 11.88
CA THR A 238 0.69 -10.85 11.78
C THR A 238 0.09 -11.79 12.83
N LEU A 239 -0.32 -12.97 12.37
CA LEU A 239 -0.76 -14.04 13.25
C LEU A 239 0.41 -14.51 14.12
N GLY A 240 0.29 -14.35 15.44
CA GLY A 240 1.37 -14.62 16.39
C GLY A 240 2.24 -13.42 16.74
N GLY A 241 1.97 -12.24 16.18
CA GLY A 241 2.64 -10.99 16.47
C GLY A 241 4.17 -11.09 16.26
N TRP A 242 4.91 -10.48 17.18
CA TRP A 242 6.38 -10.43 17.11
C TRP A 242 7.07 -11.79 17.16
N ASN A 243 6.50 -12.79 17.82
CA ASN A 243 7.13 -14.10 17.93
C ASN A 243 7.18 -14.87 16.60
N ASN A 244 6.45 -14.39 15.59
CA ASN A 244 6.35 -15.02 14.28
C ASN A 244 7.13 -14.29 13.18
N ILE A 245 7.81 -13.18 13.51
CA ILE A 245 8.59 -12.34 12.59
C ILE A 245 10.08 -12.50 12.91
#